data_AF-A0A940F0R0-F1
#
_entry.id   AF-A0A940F0R0-F1
#
_cell.length_a   1.000
_cell.length_b   1.000
_cell.length_c   1.000
_cell.angle_alpha   90.00
_cell.angle_beta   90.00
_cell.angle_gamma   90.00
#
_symmetry.space_group_name_H-M   'P 1'
#
loop_
_entity.id
_entity.type
_entity.pdbx_description
1 polymer ?
#
loop_
_entity_poly.entity_id
_entity_poly.type
_entity_poly.pdbx_seq_one_letter_code
_entity_poly.pdbx_strand_id
1 'polypeptide(L)'
;MNADRIRSIWETEIDRLELEVIRIERLLRGLHAAPAEPWQPPAVPEPIPADLLARATDLLDRQEIARTALKDALAEAQKQVAYADRVAQVTGRSLTEPVYLDLEA
;
A
#
# COMPACT_ATOMS: atom_id res chain seq x y z
N MET A 1 -29.90 -6.71 20.48
CA MET A 1 -30.13 -5.48 19.68
C MET A 1 -28.97 -4.50 19.71
N ASN A 2 -28.47 -4.03 20.87
CA ASN A 2 -27.29 -3.12 20.89
C ASN A 2 -25.96 -3.85 20.61
N ALA A 3 -25.76 -5.03 21.21
CA ALA A 3 -24.56 -5.85 21.00
C ALA A 3 -24.40 -6.31 19.54
N ASP A 4 -25.48 -6.75 18.90
CA ASP A 4 -25.47 -7.17 17.49
C ASP A 4 -25.11 -6.02 16.55
N ARG A 5 -25.58 -4.81 16.87
CA ARG A 5 -25.24 -3.59 16.11
C ARG A 5 -23.76 -3.23 16.27
N ILE A 6 -23.25 -3.25 17.50
CA ILE A 6 -21.83 -3.01 17.79
C ILE A 6 -20.96 -4.02 17.03
N ARG A 7 -21.33 -5.30 17.06
CA ARG A 7 -20.64 -6.36 16.33
C ARG A 7 -20.62 -6.12 14.83
N SER A 8 -21.76 -5.78 14.24
CA SER A 8 -21.86 -5.48 12.81
C SER A 8 -21.01 -4.27 12.39
N ILE A 9 -20.90 -3.24 13.23
CA ILE A 9 -20.00 -2.10 12.99
C ILE A 9 -18.53 -2.57 12.98
N TRP A 10 -18.13 -3.37 13.97
CA TRP A 10 -16.78 -3.93 14.02
C TRP A 10 -16.47 -4.84 12.84
N GLU A 11 -17.39 -5.72 12.45
CA GLU A 11 -17.23 -6.58 11.28
C GLU A 11 -17.01 -5.74 10.01
N THR A 12 -17.84 -4.71 9.80
CA THR A 12 -17.74 -3.82 8.64
C THR A 12 -16.39 -3.10 8.58
N GLU A 13 -15.91 -2.60 9.72
CA GLU A 13 -14.64 -1.88 9.78
C GLU A 13 -13.44 -2.81 9.62
N ILE A 14 -13.48 -4.03 10.19
CA ILE A 14 -12.45 -5.04 9.96
C ILE A 14 -12.42 -5.47 8.49
N ASP A 15 -13.58 -5.69 7.86
CA ASP A 15 -13.69 -6.03 6.44
C ASP A 15 -13.08 -4.94 5.56
N ARG A 16 -13.38 -3.66 5.85
CA ARG A 16 -12.80 -2.51 5.16
C ARG A 16 -11.28 -2.52 5.27
N LEU A 17 -10.74 -2.66 6.48
CA LEU A 17 -9.30 -2.65 6.72
C LEU A 17 -8.59 -3.84 6.07
N GLU A 18 -9.21 -5.02 6.05
CA GLU A 18 -8.70 -6.19 5.33
C GLU A 18 -8.58 -5.94 3.82
N LEU A 19 -9.58 -5.31 3.21
CA LEU A 19 -9.54 -4.95 1.79
C LEU A 19 -8.41 -3.95 1.48
N GLU A 20 -8.16 -3.00 2.38
CA GLU A 20 -7.05 -2.06 2.25
C GLU A 20 -5.68 -2.78 2.32
N VAL A 21 -5.52 -3.73 3.24
CA VAL A 21 -4.30 -4.56 3.35
C VAL A 21 -4.10 -5.41 2.10
N ILE A 22 -5.13 -6.08 1.61
CA ILE A 22 -5.06 -6.87 0.37
C ILE A 22 -4.63 -5.99 -0.81
N ARG A 23 -5.11 -4.75 -0.88
CA ARG A 23 -4.71 -3.79 -1.92
C ARG A 23 -3.22 -3.48 -1.85
N ILE A 24 -2.70 -3.22 -0.66
CA ILE A 24 -1.27 -2.95 -0.43
C ILE A 24 -0.42 -4.19 -0.77
N GLU A 25 -0.83 -5.37 -0.31
CA GLU A 25 -0.13 -6.63 -0.59
C GLU A 25 -0.06 -6.91 -2.10
N ARG A 26 -1.11 -6.59 -2.87
CA ARG A 26 -1.11 -6.69 -4.33
C ARG A 26 -0.15 -5.70 -4.97
N LEU A 27 -0.15 -4.44 -4.50
CA LEU A 27 0.76 -3.41 -4.99
C LEU A 27 2.22 -3.81 -4.77
N LEU A 28 2.56 -4.35 -3.58
CA LEU A 28 3.89 -4.86 -3.26
C LEU A 28 4.33 -6.01 -4.17
N ARG A 29 3.38 -6.79 -4.72
CA ARG A 29 3.64 -7.84 -5.72
C ARG A 29 3.74 -7.30 -7.15
N GLY A 30 3.72 -5.97 -7.34
CA GLY A 30 3.74 -5.33 -8.65
C GLY A 30 2.44 -5.48 -9.44
N LEU A 31 1.33 -5.87 -8.80
CA LEU A 31 0.04 -5.96 -9.45
C LEU A 31 -0.64 -4.59 -9.48
N HIS A 32 -1.43 -4.35 -10.52
CA HIS A 32 -2.26 -3.15 -10.59
C HIS A 32 -3.21 -3.10 -9.39
N ALA A 33 -3.21 -1.95 -8.71
CA ALA A 33 -4.10 -1.63 -7.61
C ALA A 33 -4.87 -0.36 -7.95
N ALA A 34 -6.16 -0.34 -7.66
CA ALA A 34 -6.97 0.86 -7.77
C ALA A 34 -6.38 1.96 -6.85
N PRO A 35 -6.50 3.25 -7.22
CA PRO A 35 -6.00 4.34 -6.40
C PRO A 35 -6.55 4.25 -4.98
N ALA A 36 -5.67 4.49 -3.99
CA ALA A 36 -6.05 4.48 -2.59
C ALA A 36 -6.98 5.66 -2.30
N GLU A 37 -8.08 5.40 -1.58
CA GLU A 37 -8.87 6.46 -0.99
C GLU A 37 -8.07 7.11 0.15
N PRO A 38 -8.33 8.39 0.48
CA PRO A 38 -7.71 9.00 1.65
C PRO A 38 -8.00 8.18 2.91
N TRP A 39 -6.96 7.91 3.69
CA TRP A 39 -7.08 7.17 4.95
C TRP A 39 -8.06 7.86 5.89
N GLN A 40 -8.99 7.08 6.44
CA GLN A 40 -9.94 7.54 7.45
C GLN A 40 -9.77 6.68 8.71
N PRO A 41 -9.62 7.29 9.89
CA PRO A 41 -9.61 6.55 11.14
C PRO A 41 -10.89 5.72 11.30
N PRO A 42 -10.82 4.47 11.79
CA PRO A 42 -11.99 3.63 12.02
C PRO A 42 -12.95 4.28 13.03
N ALA A 43 -14.23 4.33 12.70
CA ALA A 43 -15.28 4.88 13.57
C ALA A 43 -15.95 3.74 14.37
N VAL A 44 -15.15 3.03 15.16
CA VAL A 44 -15.59 1.85 15.91
C VAL A 44 -15.98 2.19 17.36
N PRO A 45 -17.07 1.61 17.89
CA PRO A 45 -17.40 1.72 19.31
C PRO A 45 -16.50 0.81 20.14
N GLU A 46 -15.90 1.30 21.22
CA GLU A 46 -15.19 0.43 22.18
C GLU A 46 -16.18 -0.33 23.10
N PRO A 47 -15.90 -1.58 23.52
CA PRO A 47 -14.76 -2.45 23.18
C PRO A 47 -15.04 -3.44 22.02
N ILE A 48 -13.98 -4.01 21.43
CA ILE A 48 -14.09 -5.03 20.38
C ILE A 48 -14.77 -6.32 20.90
N PRO A 49 -15.71 -6.91 20.13
CA PRO A 49 -16.27 -8.23 20.45
C PRO A 49 -15.21 -9.33 20.51
N ALA A 50 -15.28 -10.18 21.53
CA ALA A 50 -14.24 -11.19 21.82
C ALA A 50 -14.03 -12.20 20.69
N ASP A 51 -15.07 -12.51 19.93
CA ASP A 51 -15.05 -13.40 18.79
C ASP A 51 -14.35 -12.80 17.56
N LEU A 52 -14.29 -11.47 17.46
CA LEU A 52 -13.58 -10.76 16.39
C LEU A 52 -12.11 -10.47 16.74
N LEU A 53 -11.73 -10.64 18.01
CA LEU A 53 -10.39 -10.31 18.50
C LEU A 53 -9.30 -11.05 17.72
N ALA A 54 -9.44 -12.37 17.55
CA ALA A 54 -8.46 -13.17 16.84
C ALA A 54 -8.25 -12.71 15.38
N ARG A 55 -9.34 -12.34 14.71
CA ARG A 55 -9.31 -11.82 13.34
C ARG A 55 -8.64 -10.44 13.27
N ALA A 56 -8.96 -9.55 14.21
CA ALA A 56 -8.34 -8.24 14.29
C ALA A 56 -6.83 -8.33 14.59
N THR A 57 -6.39 -9.28 15.41
CA THR A 57 -4.96 -9.53 15.67
C THR A 57 -4.23 -10.03 14.44
N ASP A 58 -4.77 -11.02 13.71
CA ASP A 58 -4.19 -11.49 12.45
C ASP A 58 -4.07 -10.36 11.41
N LEU A 59 -5.11 -9.53 11.32
CA LEU A 59 -5.09 -8.34 10.46
C LEU A 59 -3.97 -7.37 10.85
N LEU A 60 -3.79 -7.09 12.15
CA LEU A 60 -2.75 -6.20 12.63
C LEU A 60 -1.35 -6.72 12.29
N ASP A 61 -1.11 -8.03 12.46
CA ASP A 61 0.16 -8.66 12.10
C ASP A 61 0.46 -8.50 10.60
N ARG A 62 -0.55 -8.71 9.74
CA ARG A 62 -0.44 -8.50 8.29
C ARG A 62 -0.17 -7.04 7.94
N GLN A 63 -0.82 -6.09 8.63
CA GLN A 63 -0.57 -4.66 8.46
C GLN A 63 0.88 -4.29 8.79
N GLU A 64 1.44 -4.84 9.85
CA GLU A 64 2.83 -4.58 10.24
C GLU A 64 3.86 -5.15 9.24
N ILE A 65 3.59 -6.35 8.71
CA ILE A 65 4.40 -6.94 7.63
C ILE A 65 4.33 -6.07 6.37
N ALA A 66 3.12 -5.69 5.94
CA ALA A 66 2.92 -4.86 4.76
C ALA A 66 3.56 -3.47 4.90
N ARG A 67 3.45 -2.85 6.09
CA ARG A 67 4.08 -1.57 6.43
C ARG A 67 5.60 -1.63 6.29
N THR A 68 6.21 -2.71 6.77
CA THR A 68 7.66 -2.91 6.66
C THR A 68 8.09 -3.06 5.21
N ALA A 69 7.40 -3.92 4.45
CA ALA A 69 7.68 -4.12 3.03
C ALA A 69 7.50 -2.84 2.20
N LEU A 70 6.50 -2.01 2.52
CA LEU A 70 6.30 -0.71 1.87
C LEU A 70 7.47 0.26 2.11
N LYS A 71 8.01 0.30 3.34
CA LYS A 71 9.18 1.14 3.65
C LYS A 71 10.40 0.72 2.84
N ASP A 72 10.63 -0.59 2.74
CA ASP A 72 11.76 -1.12 1.98
C ASP A 72 11.61 -0.82 0.48
N ALA A 73 10.41 -1.02 -0.08
CA ALA A 73 10.11 -0.70 -1.47
C ALA A 73 10.28 0.80 -1.76
N LEU A 74 9.83 1.68 -0.85
CA LEU A 74 10.01 3.12 -0.99
C LEU A 74 11.48 3.52 -0.96
N ALA A 75 12.27 2.96 -0.03
CA ALA A 75 13.70 3.22 0.06
C ALA A 75 14.43 2.80 -1.23
N GLU A 76 14.03 1.67 -1.83
CA GLU A 76 14.61 1.22 -3.10
C GLU A 76 14.21 2.12 -4.27
N ALA A 77 12.93 2.50 -4.37
CA ALA A 77 12.46 3.45 -5.38
C ALA A 77 13.21 4.80 -5.30
N GLN A 78 13.47 5.31 -4.09
CA GLN A 78 14.24 6.53 -3.88
C GLN A 78 15.68 6.42 -4.40
N LYS A 79 16.35 5.27 -4.19
CA LYS A 79 17.69 5.03 -4.74
C LYS A 79 17.69 4.99 -6.27
N GLN A 80 16.67 4.37 -6.87
CA GLN A 80 16.52 4.30 -8.32
C GLN A 80 16.35 5.71 -8.93
N VAL A 81 15.50 6.55 -8.33
CA VAL A 81 15.34 7.96 -8.74
C VAL A 81 16.68 8.70 -8.63
N ALA A 82 17.36 8.62 -7.48
CA ALA A 82 18.64 9.28 -7.27
C ALA A 82 19.77 8.78 -8.20
N TYR A 83 19.70 7.53 -8.67
CA TYR A 83 20.62 7.01 -9.68
C TYR A 83 20.28 7.55 -11.07
N ALA A 84 19.00 7.53 -11.46
CA ALA A 84 18.55 8.08 -12.74
C ALA A 84 18.93 9.57 -12.89
N ASP A 85 18.74 10.36 -11.82
CA ASP A 85 19.13 11.77 -11.79
C ASP A 85 20.64 11.96 -12.00
N ARG A 86 21.47 11.11 -11.37
CA ARG A 86 22.93 11.14 -11.55
C ARG A 86 23.36 10.80 -12.97
N VAL A 87 22.73 9.79 -13.58
CA VAL A 87 23.00 9.42 -14.98
C VAL A 87 22.62 10.57 -15.92
N ALA A 88 21.48 11.21 -15.71
CA ALA A 88 21.05 12.37 -16.49
C ALA A 88 22.07 13.53 -16.40
N GLN A 89 22.58 13.81 -15.20
CA GLN A 89 23.60 14.84 -14.99
C GLN A 89 24.94 14.51 -15.68
N VAL A 90 25.45 13.28 -15.54
CA VAL A 90 26.76 12.89 -16.11
C VAL A 90 26.72 12.80 -17.63
N THR A 91 25.60 12.35 -18.20
CA THR A 91 25.46 12.20 -19.66
C THR A 91 25.14 13.52 -20.37
N GLY A 92 24.85 14.61 -19.63
CA GLY A 92 24.47 15.91 -20.20
C GLY A 92 23.18 15.88 -21.02
N ARG A 93 22.48 14.74 -21.05
CA ARG A 93 21.19 14.59 -21.72
C ARG A 93 20.12 15.17 -20.81
N SER A 94 19.70 16.39 -21.11
CA SER A 94 18.38 16.85 -20.68
C SER A 94 17.39 15.82 -21.22
N LEU A 95 16.58 15.20 -20.35
CA LEU A 95 15.56 14.18 -20.67
C LEU A 95 14.42 14.71 -21.57
N THR A 96 14.64 15.81 -22.28
CA THR A 96 13.63 16.53 -23.03
C THR A 96 13.32 15.87 -24.37
N GLU A 97 14.18 15.01 -24.90
CA GLU A 97 13.84 14.29 -26.14
C GLU A 97 14.56 12.93 -26.25
N PRO A 98 13.82 11.81 -26.25
CA PRO A 98 14.39 10.51 -26.57
C PRO A 98 14.76 10.46 -28.06
N VAL A 99 16.06 10.28 -28.36
CA VAL A 99 16.55 10.07 -29.72
C VAL A 99 16.54 8.57 -30.01
N TYR A 100 15.64 8.16 -30.90
CA TYR A 100 15.58 6.79 -31.41
C TYR A 100 16.54 6.63 -32.59
N LEU A 101 17.39 5.61 -32.54
CA LEU A 101 18.26 5.20 -33.65
C LEU A 101 17.56 4.12 -34.43
N ASP A 102 17.15 4.43 -35.66
CA ASP A 102 16.70 3.41 -36.62
C ASP A 102 17.92 2.63 -37.10
N LEU A 103 17.89 1.32 -36.85
CA LEU A 103 18.87 0.37 -37.37
C LEU A 103 18.37 -0.18 -38.70
N GLU A 104 18.32 0.68 -39.72
CA GLU A 104 18.16 0.22 -41.10
C GLU A 104 19.56 -0.09 -41.67
N ALA A 105 19.75 -1.32 -42.14
CA ALA A 105 21.01 -1.86 -42.67
C ALA A 105 21.11 -1.73 -44.19
#